data_AF-A0A167KU72-F1
#
_entry.id   AF-A0A167KU72-F1
#
_cell.length_a   1.000
_cell.length_b   1.000
_cell.length_c   1.000
_cell.angle_alpha   90.00
_cell.angle_beta   90.00
_cell.angle_gamma   90.00
#
_symmetry.space_group_name_H-M   'P 1'
#
loop_
_entity.id
_entity.type
_entity.pdbx_description
1 polymer ?
#
loop_
_entity_poly.entity_id
_entity_poly.type
_entity_poly.pdbx_seq_one_letter_code
_entity_poly.pdbx_strand_id
1 'polypeptide(L)'
;MSNIGFGSMGKNSDGDNGVIWVGDDGHTTFTFTNRAEADECMTVVVWLHTKDYVSSFVNVRQPYVTWSLPSHGDSVTVSMAPGISGAFAALHRHVTVLKDGQVFNTWGEWSTGPHATVDVSREPRMDGNRMEIETAGGCRANMDRCVFKCRHGNRCGLNGEWYLENCEAGSQQGNPHFGFDHLGNHSGGCGGYEDGGHVKVDFHD
;
A
#
# COMPACT_ATOMS: atom_id res chain seq x y z
N MET A 1 -16.22 -2.68 -10.00
CA MET A 1 -15.19 -3.73 -9.86
C MET A 1 -15.08 -4.61 -11.10
N SER A 2 -16.11 -5.36 -11.52
CA SER A 2 -16.05 -6.14 -12.77
C SER A 2 -15.77 -5.28 -14.02
N ASN A 3 -16.37 -4.09 -14.11
CA ASN A 3 -16.19 -3.16 -15.23
C ASN A 3 -14.75 -2.65 -15.41
N ILE A 4 -13.92 -2.69 -14.37
CA ILE A 4 -12.50 -2.31 -14.44
C ILE A 4 -11.58 -3.53 -14.60
N GLY A 5 -12.14 -4.75 -14.61
CA GLY A 5 -11.40 -6.00 -14.83
C GLY A 5 -11.01 -6.77 -13.56
N PHE A 6 -11.53 -6.40 -12.38
CA PHE A 6 -11.34 -7.23 -11.18
C PHE A 6 -12.07 -8.55 -11.31
N GLY A 7 -11.45 -9.64 -10.82
CA GLY A 7 -12.07 -10.96 -10.80
C GLY A 7 -13.18 -11.07 -9.74
N SER A 8 -13.06 -10.32 -8.65
CA SER A 8 -14.03 -10.28 -7.55
C SER A 8 -13.88 -9.01 -6.72
N MET A 9 -14.91 -8.72 -5.91
CA MET A 9 -14.77 -7.76 -4.81
C MET A 9 -13.91 -8.37 -3.70
N GLY A 10 -13.34 -7.51 -2.86
CA GLY A 10 -12.61 -7.90 -1.68
C GLY A 10 -13.49 -8.72 -0.73
N LYS A 11 -12.85 -9.57 0.07
CA LYS A 11 -13.54 -10.40 1.07
C LYS A 11 -14.33 -9.55 2.08
N ASN A 12 -13.77 -8.39 2.47
CA ASN A 12 -14.38 -7.42 3.37
C ASN A 12 -14.90 -8.06 4.68
N SER A 13 -14.12 -9.00 5.24
CA SER A 13 -14.41 -9.57 6.56
C SER A 13 -14.48 -8.45 7.59
N ASP A 14 -15.53 -8.43 8.40
CA ASP A 14 -15.79 -7.43 9.46
C ASP A 14 -15.36 -7.91 10.86
N GLY A 15 -14.54 -8.95 10.89
CA GLY A 15 -13.93 -9.50 12.10
C GLY A 15 -12.69 -10.33 11.77
N ASP A 16 -11.90 -10.63 12.81
CA ASP A 16 -10.62 -11.32 12.71
C ASP A 16 -10.73 -12.64 11.93
N ASN A 17 -10.02 -12.70 10.81
CA ASN A 17 -9.92 -13.88 9.95
C ASN A 17 -8.50 -14.48 9.92
N GLY A 18 -7.64 -14.06 10.84
CA GLY A 18 -6.24 -14.44 10.97
C GLY A 18 -5.31 -13.82 9.92
N VAL A 19 -5.80 -12.89 9.09
CA VAL A 19 -5.02 -12.31 7.98
C VAL A 19 -5.22 -10.81 7.83
N ILE A 20 -6.33 -10.36 7.23
CA ILE A 20 -6.64 -8.94 6.97
C ILE A 20 -8.16 -8.78 7.05
N TRP A 21 -8.65 -7.86 7.89
CA TRP A 21 -10.07 -7.62 8.06
C TRP A 21 -10.36 -6.15 8.35
N VAL A 22 -11.59 -5.72 8.06
CA VAL A 22 -12.08 -4.38 8.40
C VAL A 22 -12.38 -4.35 9.88
N GLY A 23 -11.78 -3.40 10.59
CA GLY A 23 -11.82 -3.32 12.06
C GLY A 23 -10.57 -2.63 12.60
N ASP A 24 -10.60 -2.30 13.89
CA ASP A 24 -9.53 -1.65 14.65
C ASP A 24 -9.07 -2.48 15.87
N ASP A 25 -9.53 -3.72 15.98
CA ASP A 25 -9.26 -4.68 17.05
C ASP A 25 -7.95 -5.47 16.86
N GLY A 26 -7.28 -5.30 15.71
CA GLY A 26 -6.01 -5.93 15.40
C GLY A 26 -4.80 -5.24 16.06
N HIS A 27 -3.72 -6.00 16.22
CA HIS A 27 -2.46 -5.49 16.80
C HIS A 27 -1.80 -4.40 15.95
N THR A 28 -1.91 -4.52 14.62
CA THR A 28 -1.48 -3.49 13.67
C THR A 28 -2.68 -3.06 12.83
N THR A 29 -2.91 -1.76 12.73
CA THR A 29 -4.06 -1.20 11.98
C THR A 29 -3.61 -0.14 11.00
N PHE A 30 -4.32 -0.07 9.87
CA PHE A 30 -4.14 0.93 8.84
C PHE A 30 -5.45 1.68 8.66
N THR A 31 -5.47 3.00 8.86
CA THR A 31 -6.63 3.84 8.51
C THR A 31 -6.37 4.50 7.18
N PHE A 32 -7.20 4.16 6.21
CA PHE A 32 -7.21 4.74 4.88
C PHE A 32 -8.25 5.85 4.83
N THR A 33 -7.85 7.03 4.38
CA THR A 33 -8.73 8.21 4.30
C THR A 33 -8.70 8.79 2.90
N ASN A 34 -9.87 9.18 2.40
CA ASN A 34 -9.98 9.99 1.19
C ASN A 34 -9.69 11.46 1.55
N ARG A 35 -8.65 12.03 0.96
CA ARG A 35 -8.22 13.43 1.10
C ARG A 35 -8.20 14.17 -0.23
N ALA A 36 -8.92 13.70 -1.24
CA ALA A 36 -9.09 14.49 -2.46
C ALA A 36 -9.87 15.77 -2.16
N GLU A 37 -9.39 16.89 -2.70
CA GLU A 37 -10.04 18.20 -2.55
C GLU A 37 -11.27 18.34 -3.46
N ALA A 38 -11.28 17.60 -4.57
CA ALA A 38 -12.45 17.48 -5.44
C ALA A 38 -13.44 16.43 -4.91
N ASP A 39 -14.72 16.53 -5.31
CA ASP A 39 -15.72 15.48 -5.10
C ASP A 39 -15.33 14.21 -5.88
N GLU A 40 -14.42 13.44 -5.30
CA GLU A 40 -13.80 12.26 -5.86
C GLU A 40 -14.10 11.06 -4.98
N CYS A 41 -14.87 10.12 -5.55
CA CYS A 41 -15.08 8.82 -4.94
C CYS A 41 -13.84 7.96 -5.16
N MET A 42 -13.32 7.41 -4.05
CA MET A 42 -12.22 6.46 -4.05
C MET A 42 -12.69 5.09 -3.61
N THR A 43 -12.01 4.05 -4.09
CA THR A 43 -12.14 2.71 -3.50
C THR A 43 -10.76 2.22 -3.10
N VAL A 44 -10.60 1.91 -1.81
CA VAL A 44 -9.38 1.28 -1.28
C VAL A 44 -9.38 -0.17 -1.66
N VAL A 45 -8.23 -0.67 -2.11
CA VAL A 45 -7.99 -2.09 -2.38
C VAL A 45 -6.80 -2.53 -1.57
N VAL A 46 -6.95 -3.57 -0.75
CA VAL A 46 -5.86 -4.15 0.06
C VAL A 46 -5.71 -5.62 -0.28
N TRP A 47 -4.49 -6.07 -0.55
CA TRP A 47 -4.17 -7.47 -0.86
C TRP A 47 -2.95 -7.96 -0.09
N LEU A 48 -2.90 -9.27 0.09
CA LEU A 48 -1.82 -9.99 0.75
C LEU A 48 -0.74 -10.37 -0.27
N HIS A 49 0.53 -10.25 0.11
CA HIS A 49 1.65 -10.82 -0.62
C HIS A 49 1.65 -12.35 -0.52
N THR A 50 1.73 -13.03 -1.66
CA THR A 50 1.87 -14.47 -1.79
C THR A 50 3.11 -14.83 -2.60
N LYS A 51 3.65 -16.04 -2.40
CA LYS A 51 4.95 -16.47 -2.97
C LYS A 51 4.95 -16.64 -4.50
N ASP A 52 3.81 -16.53 -5.15
CA ASP A 52 3.55 -16.97 -6.53
C ASP A 52 3.55 -15.82 -7.57
N TYR A 53 4.16 -14.67 -7.27
CA TYR A 53 4.25 -13.46 -8.12
C TYR A 53 2.92 -12.85 -8.57
N VAL A 54 1.77 -13.48 -8.27
CA VAL A 54 0.44 -13.05 -8.71
C VAL A 54 -0.36 -12.36 -7.61
N SER A 55 0.28 -12.00 -6.50
CA SER A 55 -0.33 -11.35 -5.33
C SER A 55 -1.13 -10.09 -5.69
N SER A 56 -0.56 -9.25 -6.56
CA SER A 56 -1.12 -7.96 -7.00
C SER A 56 -2.10 -8.08 -8.17
N PHE A 57 -2.31 -9.27 -8.73
CA PHE A 57 -3.12 -9.49 -9.91
C PHE A 57 -4.60 -9.64 -9.51
N VAL A 58 -5.23 -8.50 -9.22
CA VAL A 58 -6.62 -8.40 -8.73
C VAL A 58 -7.68 -8.87 -9.73
N ASN A 59 -7.29 -9.10 -10.99
CA ASN A 59 -8.15 -9.77 -11.98
C ASN A 59 -8.31 -11.27 -11.73
N VAL A 60 -7.37 -11.90 -11.01
CA VAL A 60 -7.40 -13.35 -10.71
C VAL A 60 -7.37 -13.65 -9.20
N ARG A 61 -6.73 -12.79 -8.40
CA ARG A 61 -6.64 -12.92 -6.95
C ARG A 61 -7.68 -12.04 -6.30
N GLN A 62 -8.55 -12.63 -5.49
CA GLN A 62 -9.50 -11.86 -4.69
C GLN A 62 -8.74 -11.02 -3.65
N PRO A 63 -8.91 -9.68 -3.63
CA PRO A 63 -8.36 -8.83 -2.57
C PRO A 63 -8.96 -9.16 -1.20
N TYR A 64 -8.28 -8.76 -0.13
CA TYR A 64 -8.87 -8.89 1.21
C TYR A 64 -9.87 -7.78 1.49
N VAL A 65 -9.57 -6.55 1.07
CA VAL A 65 -10.46 -5.41 1.22
C VAL A 65 -10.66 -4.73 -0.12
N THR A 66 -11.92 -4.42 -0.44
CA THR A 66 -12.31 -3.39 -1.40
C THR A 66 -13.37 -2.52 -0.75
N TRP A 67 -13.04 -1.29 -0.38
CA TRP A 67 -13.93 -0.44 0.43
C TRP A 67 -14.12 0.94 -0.20
N SER A 68 -15.37 1.40 -0.27
CA SER A 68 -15.71 2.69 -0.86
C SER A 68 -15.49 3.83 0.14
N LEU A 69 -14.79 4.88 -0.28
CA LEU A 69 -14.61 6.14 0.42
C LEU A 69 -15.16 7.26 -0.47
N PRO A 70 -16.49 7.46 -0.50
CA PRO A 70 -17.14 8.29 -1.52
C PRO A 70 -16.83 9.79 -1.43
N SER A 71 -16.45 10.29 -0.26
CA SER A 71 -16.32 11.73 0.02
C SER A 71 -15.01 12.05 0.73
N HIS A 72 -14.56 13.30 0.62
CA HIS A 72 -13.44 13.82 1.41
C HIS A 72 -13.68 13.58 2.92
N GLY A 73 -12.69 13.00 3.59
CA GLY A 73 -12.71 12.67 5.01
C GLY A 73 -13.29 11.29 5.32
N ASP A 74 -13.92 10.60 4.36
CA ASP A 74 -14.35 9.22 4.57
C ASP A 74 -13.14 8.32 4.82
N SER A 75 -13.25 7.45 5.81
CA SER A 75 -12.17 6.57 6.23
C SER A 75 -12.61 5.14 6.51
N VAL A 76 -11.69 4.19 6.36
CA VAL A 76 -11.85 2.82 6.82
C VAL A 76 -10.59 2.36 7.55
N THR A 77 -10.76 1.71 8.69
CA THR A 77 -9.66 1.06 9.41
C THR A 77 -9.63 -0.42 9.09
N VAL A 78 -8.45 -0.92 8.77
CA VAL A 78 -8.18 -2.31 8.42
C VAL A 78 -7.12 -2.84 9.37
N SER A 79 -7.44 -3.95 10.04
CA SER A 79 -6.54 -4.72 10.86
C SER A 79 -5.70 -5.66 10.00
N MET A 80 -4.40 -5.73 10.31
CA MET A 80 -3.42 -6.62 9.67
C MET A 80 -2.88 -7.60 10.70
N ALA A 81 -2.88 -8.89 10.39
CA ALA A 81 -2.26 -9.91 11.24
C ALA A 81 -0.74 -9.70 11.36
N PRO A 82 -0.08 -10.25 12.39
CA PRO A 82 1.37 -10.17 12.53
C PRO A 82 2.11 -11.11 11.55
N GLY A 83 3.31 -10.71 11.13
CA GLY A 83 4.22 -11.54 10.34
C GLY A 83 3.79 -11.76 8.89
N ILE A 84 2.99 -10.85 8.34
CA ILE A 84 2.54 -10.89 6.94
C ILE A 84 2.95 -9.61 6.21
N SER A 85 2.87 -9.64 4.90
CA SER A 85 3.11 -8.48 4.03
C SER A 85 2.07 -8.42 2.93
N GLY A 86 1.95 -7.25 2.32
CA GLY A 86 0.96 -6.99 1.30
C GLY A 86 1.17 -5.63 0.67
N ALA A 87 0.16 -5.21 -0.09
CA ALA A 87 0.11 -3.86 -0.61
C ALA A 87 -1.33 -3.37 -0.69
N PHE A 88 -1.48 -2.08 -0.95
CA PHE A 88 -2.76 -1.45 -1.16
C PHE A 88 -2.66 -0.37 -2.23
N ALA A 89 -3.80 0.00 -2.80
CA ALA A 89 -3.92 1.11 -3.74
C ALA A 89 -5.32 1.72 -3.66
N ALA A 90 -5.44 2.97 -4.10
CA ALA A 90 -6.72 3.60 -4.34
C ALA A 90 -7.12 3.51 -5.81
N LEU A 91 -8.40 3.23 -6.05
CA LEU A 91 -9.06 3.39 -7.33
C LEU A 91 -9.72 4.76 -7.36
N HIS A 92 -9.25 5.61 -8.24
CA HIS A 92 -9.69 6.98 -8.44
C HIS A 92 -10.77 7.04 -9.52
N ARG A 93 -11.91 7.68 -9.18
CA ARG A 93 -12.90 8.24 -10.12
C ARG A 93 -13.35 7.37 -11.31
N HIS A 94 -13.41 6.05 -11.16
CA HIS A 94 -13.63 5.11 -12.29
C HIS A 94 -12.64 5.28 -13.47
N VAL A 95 -11.56 6.06 -13.29
CA VAL A 95 -10.52 6.31 -14.30
C VAL A 95 -9.30 5.43 -14.07
N THR A 96 -9.09 4.93 -12.85
CA THR A 96 -8.05 3.91 -12.60
C THR A 96 -8.34 2.65 -13.41
N VAL A 97 -7.34 2.23 -14.17
CA VAL A 97 -7.39 1.02 -14.98
C VAL A 97 -6.53 -0.09 -14.38
N LEU A 98 -6.76 -1.32 -14.83
CA LEU A 98 -5.80 -2.40 -14.64
C LEU A 98 -4.82 -2.44 -15.80
N LYS A 99 -3.54 -2.70 -15.51
CA LYS A 99 -2.52 -3.00 -16.51
C LYS A 99 -1.83 -4.31 -16.14
N ASP A 100 -1.98 -5.30 -17.00
CA ASP A 100 -1.59 -6.69 -16.78
C ASP A 100 -2.28 -7.30 -15.54
N GLY A 101 -3.54 -6.94 -15.31
CA GLY A 101 -4.35 -7.45 -14.19
C GLY A 101 -4.09 -6.79 -12.84
N GLN A 102 -3.17 -5.83 -12.77
CA GLN A 102 -2.75 -5.14 -11.55
C GLN A 102 -3.24 -3.69 -11.56
N VAL A 103 -3.53 -3.11 -10.40
CA VAL A 103 -3.97 -1.71 -10.28
C VAL A 103 -2.88 -0.79 -10.83
N PHE A 104 -3.18 -0.06 -11.91
CA PHE A 104 -2.20 0.83 -12.56
C PHE A 104 -2.24 2.22 -11.93
N ASN A 105 -1.77 2.31 -10.69
CA ASN A 105 -1.66 3.53 -9.90
C ASN A 105 -0.54 3.37 -8.86
N THR A 106 -0.23 4.44 -8.12
CA THR A 106 0.63 4.37 -6.92
C THR A 106 0.11 3.35 -5.93
N TRP A 107 1.01 2.55 -5.36
CA TRP A 107 0.70 1.61 -4.28
C TRP A 107 1.34 2.06 -2.98
N GLY A 108 0.83 1.54 -1.87
CA GLY A 108 1.61 1.42 -0.64
C GLY A 108 1.95 -0.05 -0.40
N GLU A 109 3.23 -0.36 -0.19
CA GLU A 109 3.69 -1.70 0.15
C GLU A 109 3.95 -1.77 1.64
N TRP A 110 3.61 -2.91 2.28
CA TRP A 110 3.68 -3.01 3.73
C TRP A 110 4.06 -4.41 4.22
N SER A 111 4.62 -4.45 5.42
CA SER A 111 4.85 -5.65 6.22
C SER A 111 4.52 -5.42 7.70
N THR A 112 4.26 -6.50 8.43
CA THR A 112 4.06 -6.49 9.89
C THR A 112 5.07 -7.41 10.58
N GLY A 113 5.29 -7.19 11.88
CA GLY A 113 6.22 -7.96 12.71
C GLY A 113 7.51 -7.19 13.04
N PRO A 114 8.59 -7.88 13.45
CA PRO A 114 9.78 -7.25 14.03
C PRO A 114 10.55 -6.30 13.10
N HIS A 115 10.28 -6.36 11.80
CA HIS A 115 10.88 -5.52 10.76
C HIS A 115 9.80 -4.83 9.93
N ALA A 116 8.68 -4.48 10.57
CA ALA A 116 7.55 -3.87 9.89
C ALA A 116 7.95 -2.57 9.17
N THR A 117 7.61 -2.50 7.89
CA THR A 117 7.86 -1.36 7.02
C THR A 117 6.65 -1.07 6.16
N VAL A 118 6.39 0.22 5.91
CA VAL A 118 5.44 0.69 4.91
C VAL A 118 6.09 1.75 4.03
N ASP A 119 5.83 1.74 2.75
CA ASP A 119 6.41 2.69 1.79
C ASP A 119 5.39 3.07 0.71
N VAL A 120 5.75 4.06 -0.11
CA VAL A 120 5.03 4.37 -1.35
C VAL A 120 5.75 3.70 -2.51
N SER A 121 5.03 2.99 -3.35
CA SER A 121 5.59 2.38 -4.56
C SER A 121 5.03 3.05 -5.81
N ARG A 122 5.93 3.72 -6.53
CA ARG A 122 5.69 4.31 -7.85
C ARG A 122 6.06 3.36 -8.98
N GLU A 123 6.52 2.15 -8.66
CA GLU A 123 6.89 1.12 -9.64
C GLU A 123 5.75 0.72 -10.58
N PRO A 124 4.49 0.57 -10.12
CA PRO A 124 3.40 0.20 -11.01
C PRO A 124 3.08 1.31 -12.00
N ARG A 125 3.22 2.58 -11.58
CA ARG A 125 2.95 3.79 -12.36
C ARG A 125 3.69 5.00 -11.77
N MET A 126 4.76 5.48 -12.44
CA MET A 126 5.59 6.56 -11.89
C MET A 126 4.86 7.90 -11.76
N ASP A 127 3.84 8.14 -12.58
CA ASP A 127 2.95 9.30 -12.55
C ASP A 127 1.59 9.02 -11.88
N GLY A 128 1.54 8.06 -10.93
CA GLY A 128 0.33 7.74 -10.18
C GLY A 128 -0.12 8.86 -9.23
N ASN A 129 -1.33 8.70 -8.69
CA ASN A 129 -1.93 9.65 -7.76
C ASN A 129 -1.10 9.78 -6.47
N ARG A 130 -1.22 10.94 -5.81
CA ARG A 130 -0.48 11.23 -4.58
C ARG A 130 -1.02 10.41 -3.42
N MET A 131 -0.09 9.92 -2.61
CA MET A 131 -0.35 9.19 -1.38
C MET A 131 0.56 9.71 -0.29
N GLU A 132 0.04 9.79 0.94
CA GLU A 132 0.82 10.06 2.14
C GLU A 132 0.58 8.97 3.16
N ILE A 133 1.66 8.54 3.80
CA ILE A 133 1.64 7.48 4.81
C ILE A 133 2.40 7.99 6.03
N GLU A 134 1.84 7.80 7.22
CA GLU A 134 2.46 8.14 8.49
C GLU A 134 2.32 6.98 9.48
N THR A 135 3.45 6.56 10.07
CA THR A 135 3.46 5.53 11.12
C THR A 135 3.36 6.15 12.51
N ALA A 136 2.91 5.39 13.50
CA ALA A 136 2.85 5.84 14.90
C ALA A 136 4.21 6.30 15.45
N GLY A 137 5.32 5.74 14.95
CA GLY A 137 6.68 6.18 15.28
C GLY A 137 7.10 7.51 14.65
N GLY A 138 6.26 8.11 13.80
CA GLY A 138 6.48 9.41 13.16
C GLY A 138 7.21 9.35 11.82
N CYS A 139 7.44 8.16 11.25
CA CYS A 139 8.01 8.03 9.91
C CYS A 139 6.97 8.36 8.86
N ARG A 140 7.38 9.08 7.80
CA ARG A 140 6.51 9.47 6.69
C ARG A 140 7.02 8.93 5.36
N ALA A 141 6.10 8.35 4.58
CA ALA A 141 6.33 7.98 3.19
C ALA A 141 5.35 8.74 2.28
N ASN A 142 5.82 9.21 1.13
CA ASN A 142 5.03 9.91 0.13
C ASN A 142 5.72 9.81 -1.24
N MET A 143 5.26 10.55 -2.24
CA MET A 143 5.78 10.45 -3.62
C MET A 143 7.27 10.79 -3.80
N ASP A 144 7.92 11.40 -2.79
CA ASP A 144 9.31 11.86 -2.81
C ASP A 144 10.14 11.36 -1.61
N ARG A 145 9.56 10.56 -0.71
CA ARG A 145 10.20 10.10 0.53
C ARG A 145 9.77 8.68 0.87
N CYS A 146 10.74 7.82 1.21
CA CYS A 146 10.49 6.39 1.40
C CYS A 146 9.65 5.82 0.27
N VAL A 147 10.18 6.01 -0.94
CA VAL A 147 9.45 5.74 -2.18
C VAL A 147 10.24 4.86 -3.12
N PHE A 148 9.64 3.76 -3.54
CA PHE A 148 10.19 2.95 -4.63
C PHE A 148 9.90 3.59 -5.98
N LYS A 149 10.94 3.71 -6.79
CA LYS A 149 10.90 4.35 -8.11
C LYS A 149 11.61 3.50 -9.15
N CYS A 150 11.08 3.54 -10.37
CA CYS A 150 11.75 2.98 -11.52
C CYS A 150 12.99 3.78 -11.87
N ARG A 151 14.09 3.08 -12.18
CA ARG A 151 15.30 3.68 -12.75
C ARG A 151 15.02 4.28 -14.13
N HIS A 152 14.16 3.62 -14.91
CA HIS A 152 13.79 4.02 -16.26
C HIS A 152 12.31 3.73 -16.53
N GLY A 153 11.69 4.54 -17.38
CA GLY A 153 10.30 4.35 -17.81
C GLY A 153 9.26 4.74 -16.76
N ASN A 154 7.99 4.47 -17.09
CA ASN A 154 6.83 4.79 -16.23
C ASN A 154 6.30 3.58 -15.47
N ARG A 155 6.95 2.41 -15.62
CA ARG A 155 6.60 1.17 -14.94
C ARG A 155 7.80 0.24 -14.93
N CYS A 156 7.99 -0.47 -13.83
CA CYS A 156 9.03 -1.46 -13.62
C CYS A 156 8.52 -2.56 -12.68
N GLY A 157 9.34 -3.58 -12.48
CA GLY A 157 9.07 -4.66 -11.53
C GLY A 157 9.95 -5.88 -11.74
N LEU A 158 10.91 -5.83 -12.67
CA LEU A 158 11.95 -6.84 -12.80
C LEU A 158 13.17 -6.48 -11.96
N ASN A 159 13.87 -7.50 -11.49
CA ASN A 159 15.09 -7.38 -10.70
C ASN A 159 16.05 -6.33 -11.30
N GLY A 160 16.49 -5.39 -10.47
CA GLY A 160 17.40 -4.31 -10.83
C GLY A 160 16.74 -3.07 -11.44
N GLU A 161 15.44 -3.06 -11.70
CA GLU A 161 14.77 -1.93 -12.38
C GLU A 161 14.33 -0.80 -11.44
N TRP A 162 14.34 -1.02 -10.13
CA TRP A 162 13.87 -0.04 -9.14
C TRP A 162 14.94 0.34 -8.12
N TYR A 163 14.64 1.41 -7.37
CA TYR A 163 15.41 1.84 -6.21
C TYR A 163 14.50 2.50 -5.17
N LEU A 164 14.92 2.47 -3.90
CA LEU A 164 14.25 3.14 -2.80
C LEU A 164 14.90 4.51 -2.59
N GLU A 165 14.10 5.58 -2.67
CA GLU A 165 14.57 6.96 -2.59
C GLU A 165 14.25 7.59 -1.22
N ASN A 166 15.22 8.31 -0.65
CA ASN A 166 15.06 9.11 0.57
C ASN A 166 14.45 8.33 1.74
N CYS A 167 15.03 7.16 2.04
CA CYS A 167 14.57 6.26 3.10
C CYS A 167 15.71 5.70 3.96
N GLU A 168 16.91 6.28 3.88
CA GLU A 168 18.07 5.82 4.63
C GLU A 168 17.83 5.97 6.14
N ALA A 169 18.45 5.10 6.94
CA ALA A 169 18.39 5.20 8.40
C ALA A 169 18.81 6.60 8.88
N GLY A 170 17.96 7.24 9.69
CA GLY A 170 18.18 8.60 10.19
C GLY A 170 17.80 9.74 9.22
N SER A 171 17.27 9.45 8.04
CA SER A 171 16.77 10.46 7.08
C SER A 171 15.54 11.25 7.58
N GLN A 172 14.84 10.72 8.58
CA GLN A 172 13.66 11.31 9.18
C GLN A 172 13.40 10.80 10.60
N GLN A 173 12.45 11.45 11.30
CA GLN A 173 11.90 10.94 12.56
C GLN A 173 11.18 9.61 12.33
N GLY A 174 11.18 8.75 13.35
CA GLY A 174 10.74 7.36 13.24
C GLY A 174 11.90 6.46 12.82
N ASN A 175 11.59 5.18 12.59
CA ASN A 175 12.59 4.17 12.27
C ASN A 175 12.49 3.77 10.78
N PRO A 176 13.04 4.54 9.82
CA PRO A 176 13.12 4.08 8.46
C PRO A 176 14.10 2.90 8.36
N HIS A 177 13.63 1.81 7.78
CA HIS A 177 14.46 0.65 7.47
C HIS A 177 14.91 0.75 6.03
N PHE A 178 16.20 0.55 5.78
CA PHE A 178 16.76 0.53 4.43
C PHE A 178 17.73 -0.63 4.33
N GLY A 179 17.63 -1.39 3.25
CA GLY A 179 18.48 -2.53 3.01
C GLY A 179 18.43 -3.01 1.57
N PHE A 180 18.94 -4.22 1.39
CA PHE A 180 18.90 -4.92 0.12
C PHE A 180 18.36 -6.33 0.33
N ASP A 181 17.61 -6.84 -0.64
CA ASP A 181 17.22 -8.24 -0.68
C ASP A 181 18.41 -9.15 -1.06
N HIS A 182 18.19 -10.46 -1.09
CA HIS A 182 19.20 -11.44 -1.45
C HIS A 182 19.70 -11.36 -2.90
N LEU A 183 19.01 -10.61 -3.76
CA LEU A 183 19.37 -10.36 -5.16
C LEU A 183 20.04 -8.99 -5.34
N GLY A 184 20.19 -8.20 -4.27
CA GLY A 184 20.77 -6.86 -4.31
C GLY A 184 19.77 -5.77 -4.70
N ASN A 185 18.47 -6.04 -4.73
CA ASN A 185 17.45 -5.00 -4.92
C ASN A 185 17.24 -4.23 -3.63
N HIS A 186 16.90 -2.95 -3.74
CA HIS A 186 16.54 -2.15 -2.58
C HIS A 186 15.33 -2.76 -1.85
N SER A 187 15.37 -2.75 -0.54
CA SER A 187 14.29 -3.17 0.35
C SER A 187 14.20 -2.22 1.55
N GLY A 188 13.06 -2.23 2.23
CA GLY A 188 12.81 -1.39 3.40
C GLY A 188 11.62 -0.46 3.21
N GLY A 189 11.55 0.58 4.03
CA GLY A 189 10.43 1.52 4.09
C GLY A 189 10.36 2.20 5.44
N CYS A 190 9.28 2.92 5.70
CA CYS A 190 9.01 3.52 6.99
C CYS A 190 8.62 2.48 8.04
N GLY A 191 9.39 2.36 9.13
CA GLY A 191 9.02 1.58 10.31
C GLY A 191 8.39 2.43 11.42
N GLY A 192 8.54 1.99 12.68
CA GLY A 192 7.89 2.64 13.84
C GLY A 192 6.52 2.07 14.19
N TYR A 193 6.27 0.81 13.85
CA TYR A 193 5.08 0.03 14.21
C TYR A 193 5.37 -1.49 14.31
N GLU A 194 6.62 -1.84 14.59
CA GLU A 194 7.14 -3.21 14.68
C GLU A 194 6.49 -4.00 15.83
N ASP A 195 6.24 -3.32 16.95
CA ASP A 195 5.54 -3.85 18.13
C ASP A 195 4.02 -3.62 18.03
N GLY A 196 3.49 -3.57 16.80
CA GLY A 196 2.12 -3.16 16.56
C GLY A 196 1.99 -1.64 16.51
N GLY A 197 0.76 -1.18 16.34
CA GLY A 197 0.45 0.25 16.24
C GLY A 197 -0.33 0.60 14.99
N HIS A 198 -0.34 1.90 14.70
CA HIS A 198 -1.26 2.49 13.75
C HIS A 198 -0.52 3.16 12.59
N VAL A 199 -0.96 2.88 11.37
CA VAL A 199 -0.51 3.52 10.15
C VAL A 199 -1.66 4.34 9.56
N LYS A 200 -1.42 5.63 9.32
CA LYS A 200 -2.35 6.49 8.60
C LYS A 200 -1.97 6.51 7.14
N VAL A 201 -2.98 6.41 6.27
CA VAL A 201 -2.83 6.48 4.84
C VAL A 201 -3.85 7.48 4.30
N ASP A 202 -3.36 8.52 3.66
CA ASP A 202 -4.16 9.55 3.01
C ASP A 202 -3.99 9.44 1.49
N PHE A 203 -5.10 9.27 0.79
CA PHE A 203 -5.16 9.25 -0.68
C PHE A 203 -5.62 10.62 -1.19
N HIS A 204 -4.93 11.17 -2.19
CA HIS A 204 -5.24 12.46 -2.80
C HIS A 204 -5.52 12.31 -4.30
N ASP A 205 -6.19 13.30 -4.89
CA ASP A 205 -6.40 13.39 -6.35
C ASP A 205 -5.09 13.59 -7.14
#